data_AF-X1LYH6-F1
#
_entry.id   AF-X1LYH6-F1
#
_cell.length_a   1.000
_cell.length_b   1.000
_cell.length_c   1.000
_cell.angle_alpha   90.00
_cell.angle_beta   90.00
_cell.angle_gamma   90.00
#
_symmetry.space_group_name_H-M   'P 1'
#
loop_
_entity.id
_entity.type
_entity.pdbx_description
1 polymer ?
#
loop_
_entity_poly.entity_id
_entity_poly.type
_entity_poly.pdbx_seq_one_letter_code
_entity_poly.pdbx_strand_id
1 'polypeptide(L)'
;MIYSEEMAYSESAATTLTEMTGSPYTPPLDGRLIQVKLGASGDAVTTLIENVTVVLTSPKWGVPLTVTLEGGGLRTATTPPIPKGIQNCDLPVKTGKGRIQA
;
A
#
# COMPACT_ATOMS: atom_id res chain seq x y z
N MET A 1 5.29 -12.77 -17.71
CA MET A 1 4.34 -11.63 -17.77
C MET A 1 4.18 -11.09 -16.36
N ILE A 2 4.41 -9.80 -16.13
CA ILE A 2 4.17 -9.16 -14.83
C ILE A 2 2.75 -8.60 -14.87
N TYR A 3 1.92 -9.06 -13.95
CA TYR A 3 0.56 -8.56 -13.76
C TYR A 3 0.56 -7.52 -12.64
N SER A 4 -0.20 -6.44 -12.80
CA SER A 4 -0.29 -5.35 -11.83
C SER A 4 -1.75 -4.95 -11.68
N GLU A 5 -2.19 -4.78 -10.43
CA GLU A 5 -3.55 -4.32 -10.10
C GLU A 5 -3.55 -3.53 -8.80
N GLU A 6 -4.70 -2.94 -8.48
CA GLU A 6 -4.95 -2.26 -7.23
C GLU A 6 -5.45 -3.27 -6.18
N MET A 7 -4.75 -3.36 -5.03
CA MET A 7 -5.06 -4.35 -3.99
C MET A 7 -6.03 -3.83 -2.93
N ALA A 8 -5.92 -2.55 -2.57
CA ALA A 8 -6.72 -1.91 -1.53
C ALA A 8 -6.58 -0.38 -1.58
N TYR A 9 -7.56 0.34 -1.02
CA TYR A 9 -7.52 1.78 -0.85
C TYR A 9 -8.06 2.20 0.53
N SER A 10 -7.67 3.38 0.99
CA SER A 10 -8.19 4.04 2.19
C SER A 10 -8.30 5.55 1.92
N GLU A 11 -9.44 6.13 2.29
CA GLU A 11 -9.68 7.58 2.23
C GLU A 11 -9.56 8.24 3.62
N SER A 12 -9.29 7.43 4.65
CA SER A 12 -9.25 7.87 6.04
C SER A 12 -7.81 8.13 6.49
N ALA A 13 -7.60 9.22 7.23
CA ALA A 13 -6.40 9.41 8.02
C ALA A 13 -6.50 8.56 9.30
N ALA A 14 -5.51 7.70 9.53
CA ALA A 14 -5.44 6.86 10.72
C ALA A 14 -4.08 6.99 11.40
N THR A 15 -4.08 6.98 12.73
CA THR A 15 -2.85 6.94 13.54
C THR A 15 -2.51 5.52 14.03
N THR A 16 -3.41 4.57 13.76
CA THR A 16 -3.27 3.14 14.06
C THR A 16 -3.62 2.32 12.83
N LEU A 17 -2.94 1.19 12.64
CA LEU A 17 -3.20 0.26 11.54
C LEU A 17 -4.67 -0.16 11.53
N THR A 18 -5.37 0.21 10.47
CA THR A 18 -6.79 -0.07 10.25
C THR A 18 -6.93 -0.94 9.00
N GLU A 19 -7.96 -1.78 8.93
CA GLU A 19 -8.20 -2.55 7.71
C GLU A 19 -8.55 -1.62 6.55
N MET A 20 -7.87 -1.81 5.41
CA MET A 20 -8.16 -1.06 4.19
C MET A 20 -9.36 -1.66 3.45
N THR A 21 -10.06 -0.82 2.69
CA THR A 21 -11.09 -1.29 1.76
C THR A 21 -10.47 -2.18 0.70
N GLY A 22 -11.06 -3.36 0.47
CA GLY A 22 -10.49 -4.41 -0.39
C GLY A 22 -9.81 -5.53 0.40
N SER A 23 -9.62 -5.38 1.71
CA SER A 23 -9.22 -6.48 2.60
C SER A 23 -10.42 -7.38 2.96
N PRO A 24 -10.31 -8.72 2.92
CA PRO A 24 -9.15 -9.48 2.46
C PRO A 24 -9.04 -9.51 0.93
N TYR A 25 -7.86 -9.18 0.42
CA TYR A 25 -7.55 -9.21 -1.00
C TYR A 25 -7.39 -10.65 -1.49
N THR A 26 -7.99 -10.97 -2.63
CA THR A 26 -7.89 -12.28 -3.27
C THR A 26 -7.15 -12.12 -4.59
N PRO A 27 -5.88 -12.55 -4.68
CA PRO A 27 -5.12 -12.48 -5.92
C PRO A 27 -5.80 -13.31 -7.01
N PRO A 28 -5.89 -12.80 -8.25
CA PRO A 28 -6.54 -13.49 -9.37
C PRO A 28 -5.72 -14.65 -9.91
N LEU A 29 -4.41 -14.68 -9.61
CA LEU A 29 -3.47 -15.69 -10.09
C LEU A 29 -2.51 -16.13 -8.98
N ASP A 30 -2.11 -17.40 -9.01
CA ASP A 30 -0.97 -17.91 -8.26
C ASP A 30 0.33 -17.34 -8.83
N GLY A 31 1.28 -17.00 -7.95
CA GLY A 31 2.55 -16.44 -8.39
C GLY A 31 3.43 -15.95 -7.25
N ARG A 32 4.21 -14.90 -7.53
CA ARG A 32 5.08 -14.23 -6.57
C ARG A 32 4.79 -12.73 -6.58
N LEU A 33 4.60 -12.17 -5.40
CA LEU A 33 4.55 -10.72 -5.22
C LEU A 33 5.98 -10.20 -5.27
N ILE A 34 6.31 -9.52 -6.35
CA ILE A 34 7.67 -9.00 -6.60
C ILE A 34 7.85 -7.55 -6.14
N GLN A 35 6.75 -6.81 -6.05
CA GLN A 35 6.78 -5.38 -5.76
C GLN A 35 5.41 -4.91 -5.28
N VAL A 36 5.40 -4.06 -4.25
CA VAL A 36 4.23 -3.30 -3.82
C VAL A 36 4.52 -1.81 -3.99
N LYS A 37 3.55 -1.09 -4.54
CA LYS A 37 3.60 0.35 -4.74
C LYS A 37 2.47 0.99 -3.94
N LEU A 38 2.82 1.93 -3.08
CA LEU A 38 1.91 2.75 -2.31
C LEU A 38 1.83 4.11 -2.97
N GLY A 39 0.63 4.57 -3.30
CA GLY A 39 0.37 5.96 -3.70
C GLY A 39 -0.46 6.64 -2.62
N ALA A 40 -0.07 7.84 -2.20
CA ALA A 40 -0.84 8.65 -1.28
C ALA A 40 -1.19 9.99 -1.93
N SER A 41 -2.48 10.35 -1.91
CA SER A 41 -2.99 11.61 -2.43
C SER A 41 -3.90 12.26 -1.40
N GLY A 42 -3.92 13.60 -1.37
CA GLY A 42 -4.93 14.36 -0.67
C GLY A 42 -5.81 15.14 -1.65
N ASP A 43 -7.05 15.38 -1.26
CA ASP A 43 -8.07 16.05 -2.08
C ASP A 43 -7.81 17.56 -2.24
N ALA A 44 -6.98 18.14 -1.37
CA ALA A 44 -6.51 19.52 -1.49
C ALA A 44 -5.00 19.59 -1.76
N VAL A 45 -4.60 20.65 -2.48
CA VAL A 45 -3.19 20.93 -2.80
C VAL A 45 -2.38 21.19 -1.52
N THR A 46 -3.02 21.70 -0.47
CA THR A 46 -2.39 21.99 0.84
C THR A 46 -2.41 20.82 1.81
N THR A 47 -3.00 19.66 1.45
CA THR A 47 -3.06 18.51 2.36
C THR A 47 -1.65 17.98 2.61
N LEU A 48 -1.22 18.03 3.86
CA LEU A 48 0.05 17.45 4.29
C LEU A 48 -0.09 15.92 4.39
N ILE A 49 0.78 15.22 3.68
CA ILE A 49 1.00 13.78 3.84
C ILE A 49 2.34 13.67 4.55
N GLU A 50 2.34 13.31 5.84
CA GLU A 50 3.57 13.25 6.65
C GLU A 50 4.24 11.89 6.50
N ASN A 51 3.50 10.83 6.82
CA ASN A 51 3.92 9.45 6.68
C ASN A 51 2.71 8.57 6.39
N VAL A 52 2.84 7.62 5.48
CA VAL A 52 1.86 6.55 5.27
C VAL A 52 2.57 5.22 5.40
N THR A 53 2.08 4.36 6.30
CA THR A 53 2.59 3.00 6.50
C THR A 53 1.49 2.01 6.18
N VAL A 54 1.74 1.12 5.22
CA VAL A 54 0.83 0.01 4.89
C VAL A 54 1.49 -1.30 5.29
N VAL A 55 0.74 -2.16 5.96
CA VAL A 55 1.16 -3.49 6.37
C VAL A 55 0.29 -4.53 5.68
N LEU A 56 0.90 -5.30 4.79
CA LEU A 56 0.25 -6.46 4.16
C LEU A 56 0.61 -7.71 4.94
N THR A 57 -0.39 -8.54 5.24
CA THR A 57 -0.20 -9.79 5.95
C THR A 57 -0.82 -10.95 5.19
N SER A 58 -0.11 -12.07 5.15
CA SER A 58 -0.63 -13.33 4.66
C SER A 58 -0.17 -14.46 5.56
N PRO A 59 -1.04 -15.43 5.89
CA PRO A 59 -0.64 -16.64 6.60
C PRO A 59 0.51 -17.41 5.92
N LYS A 60 0.75 -17.17 4.62
CA LYS A 60 1.76 -17.86 3.81
C LYS A 60 3.15 -17.22 3.84
N TRP A 61 3.28 -16.00 4.33
CA TRP A 61 4.53 -15.23 4.23
C TRP A 61 5.43 -15.40 5.45
N GLY A 62 4.88 -15.84 6.60
CA GLY A 62 5.61 -15.95 7.87
C GLY A 62 6.03 -14.59 8.48
N VAL A 63 6.12 -13.54 7.68
CA VAL A 63 6.41 -12.16 8.08
C VAL A 63 5.46 -11.18 7.39
N PRO A 64 5.08 -10.07 8.06
CA PRO A 64 4.35 -8.98 7.43
C PRO A 64 5.24 -8.25 6.41
N LEU A 65 4.62 -7.78 5.32
CA LEU A 65 5.26 -6.87 4.37
C LEU A 65 4.86 -5.44 4.72
N THR A 66 5.83 -4.62 5.11
CA THR A 66 5.62 -3.21 5.42
C THR A 66 6.09 -2.35 4.25
N VAL A 67 5.24 -1.42 3.82
CA VAL A 67 5.56 -0.42 2.80
C VAL A 67 5.32 0.95 3.43
N THR A 68 6.39 1.74 3.52
CA THR A 68 6.32 3.09 4.04
C THR A 68 6.48 4.11 2.92
N LEU A 69 5.86 5.25 3.14
CA LEU A 69 6.00 6.44 2.34
C LEU A 69 6.18 7.62 3.28
N GLU A 70 7.37 8.21 3.23
CA GLU A 70 7.62 9.47 3.91
C GLU A 70 7.30 10.61 2.95
N GLY A 71 6.31 11.42 3.33
CA GLY A 71 5.88 12.55 2.53
C GLY A 71 6.71 13.80 2.78
N GLY A 72 7.61 13.85 3.77
CA GLY A 72 8.65 14.89 3.90
C GLY A 72 8.19 16.36 3.79
N GLY A 73 6.93 16.69 4.07
CA GLY A 73 6.36 18.03 3.82
C GLY A 73 6.15 18.37 2.33
N LEU A 74 6.15 17.38 1.44
CA LEU A 74 6.16 17.48 -0.03
C LEU A 74 4.99 18.27 -0.63
N ARG A 75 3.93 18.61 0.12
CA ARG A 75 2.76 19.36 -0.38
C ARG A 75 2.71 20.84 -0.01
N THR A 76 3.86 21.48 0.22
CA THR A 76 3.93 22.96 0.30
C THR A 76 4.07 23.65 -1.08
N ALA A 77 4.32 22.89 -2.16
CA ALA A 77 4.42 23.40 -3.53
C ALA A 77 3.14 23.14 -4.34
N THR A 78 2.78 24.03 -5.26
CA THR A 78 1.46 24.12 -5.92
C THR A 78 1.01 22.91 -6.74
N THR A 79 1.89 21.97 -7.10
CA THR A 79 1.51 20.66 -7.69
C THR A 79 2.66 19.65 -7.57
N PRO A 80 2.89 19.03 -6.41
CA PRO A 80 3.98 18.07 -6.24
C PRO A 80 3.59 16.72 -6.85
N PRO A 81 4.56 15.96 -7.39
CA PRO A 81 4.31 14.59 -7.83
C PRO A 81 3.73 13.77 -6.67
N ILE A 82 2.76 12.90 -6.97
CA ILE A 82 2.16 11.99 -5.99
C ILE A 82 3.30 11.17 -5.37
N PRO A 83 3.51 11.26 -4.05
CA PRO A 83 4.58 10.52 -3.40
C PRO A 83 4.29 9.02 -3.53
N LYS A 84 5.29 8.24 -3.95
CA LYS A 84 5.18 6.79 -4.17
C LYS A 84 6.16 6.02 -3.29
N GLY A 85 5.62 5.12 -2.47
CA GLY A 85 6.38 4.18 -1.67
C GLY A 85 6.55 2.91 -2.48
N ILE A 86 7.78 2.42 -2.61
CA ILE A 86 8.05 1.21 -3.39
C ILE A 86 8.79 0.23 -2.49
N GLN A 87 8.18 -0.92 -2.26
CA GLN A 87 8.82 -2.03 -1.58
C GLN A 87 8.97 -3.19 -2.54
N ASN A 88 10.22 -3.55 -2.84
CA ASN A 88 10.53 -4.76 -3.56
C ASN A 88 10.47 -5.94 -2.58
N CYS A 89 9.86 -7.03 -2.99
CA CYS A 89 9.71 -8.23 -2.17
C CYS A 89 9.79 -9.49 -3.05
N ASP A 90 9.91 -10.66 -2.43
CA ASP A 90 9.71 -11.94 -3.12
C ASP A 90 8.89 -12.84 -2.21
N LEU A 91 7.57 -12.61 -2.22
CA LEU A 91 6.64 -13.31 -1.34
C LEU A 91 5.73 -14.24 -2.15
N PRO A 92 5.52 -15.49 -1.71
CA PRO A 92 4.67 -16.43 -2.43
C PRO A 92 3.21 -15.99 -2.35
N VAL A 93 2.54 -15.89 -3.50
CA VAL A 93 1.11 -15.58 -3.59
C VAL A 93 0.40 -16.79 -4.17
N LYS A 94 -0.68 -17.22 -3.52
CA LYS A 94 -1.64 -18.14 -4.15
C LYS A 94 -3.02 -17.56 -3.99
N THR A 95 -3.86 -17.79 -4.98
CA THR A 95 -5.31 -17.57 -5.01
C THR A 95 -5.89 -17.94 -3.64
N GLY A 96 -6.44 -16.94 -2.95
CA GLY A 96 -6.93 -17.05 -1.57
C GLY A 96 -6.69 -15.78 -0.73
N LYS A 97 -7.45 -15.64 0.35
CA LYS A 97 -7.57 -14.42 1.19
C LYS A 97 -6.22 -13.98 1.79
N GLY A 98 -5.73 -12.80 1.44
CA GLY A 98 -4.68 -12.04 2.14
C GLY A 98 -5.29 -10.82 2.84
N ARG A 99 -4.75 -10.38 3.97
CA ARG A 99 -5.31 -9.25 4.75
C ARG A 99 -4.42 -8.02 4.56
N ILE A 100 -5.03 -6.87 4.31
CA ILE A 100 -4.32 -5.60 4.07
C ILE A 100 -4.76 -4.57 5.11
N GLN A 101 -3.78 -3.95 5.77
CA GLN A 101 -3.99 -2.93 6.80
C GLN A 101 -3.11 -1.71 6.50
N ALA A 102 -3.60 -0.50 6.78
CA ALA A 102 -2.88 0.77 6.64
C ALA A 102 -3.15 1.68 7.83
#